data_AF-A0A397W3Y2-F1
#
_entry.id   AF-A0A397W3Y2-F1
#
_cell.length_a   1.000
_cell.length_b   1.000
_cell.length_c   1.000
_cell.angle_alpha   90.00
_cell.angle_beta   90.00
_cell.angle_gamma   90.00
#
_symmetry.space_group_name_H-M   'P 1'
#
loop_
_entity.id
_entity.type
_entity.pdbx_description
1 polymer ?
#
loop_
_entity_poly.entity_id
_entity_poly.type
_entity_poly.pdbx_seq_one_letter_code
_entity_poly.pdbx_strand_id
1 'polypeptide(L)' 'DIPAWLRSLRLHKYTAVFEGMKWQDIIELDDASLEQKGVAALGARRKMLKEFD' A
#
# COMPACT_ATOMS: atom_id res chain seq x y z
N ASP A 1 -11.10 -6.05 4.42
CA ASP A 1 -11.12 -4.65 4.88
C ASP A 1 -9.71 -4.08 4.79
N ILE A 2 -9.46 -3.14 3.87
CA ILE A 2 -8.10 -2.59 3.61
C ILE A 2 -7.44 -2.02 4.88
N PRO A 3 -8.14 -1.26 5.74
CA PRO A 3 -7.56 -0.76 6.99
C PRO A 3 -7.07 -1.88 7.93
N ALA A 4 -7.79 -2.99 8.02
CA ALA A 4 -7.43 -4.13 8.86
C ALA A 4 -6.22 -4.89 8.29
N TRP A 5 -6.20 -5.09 6.97
CA TRP A 5 -5.06 -5.69 6.27
C TRP A 5 -3.79 -4.85 6.41
N LEU A 6 -3.87 -3.53 6.20
CA LEU A 6 -2.72 -2.65 6.38
C LEU A 6 -2.28 -2.55 7.86
N ARG A 7 -3.17 -2.78 8.83
CA ARG A 7 -2.78 -2.87 10.24
C ARG A 7 -1.90 -4.07 10.53
N SER A 8 -2.17 -5.26 9.98
CA SER A 8 -1.32 -6.44 10.17
C SER A 8 0.09 -6.21 9.59
N LEU A 9 0.17 -5.48 8.48
CA LEU A 9 1.43 -5.10 7.83
C LEU A 9 2.14 -3.90 8.49
N ARG A 10 1.53 -3.27 9.51
CA ARG A 10 1.97 -2.00 10.12
C ARG A 10 2.10 -0.85 9.11
N LEU A 11 1.26 -0.86 8.09
CA LEU A 11 1.17 0.15 7.03
C LEU A 11 -0.13 0.95 7.10
N HIS A 12 -0.92 0.80 8.16
CA HIS A 12 -2.21 1.47 8.36
C HIS A 12 -2.18 3.00 8.27
N LYS A 13 -1.01 3.63 8.36
CA LYS A 13 -0.86 5.07 8.06
C LYS A 13 -1.19 5.44 6.61
N TYR A 14 -1.08 4.48 5.69
CA TYR A 14 -1.40 4.64 4.26
C TYR A 14 -2.83 4.22 3.91
N THR A 15 -3.67 3.92 4.90
CA THR A 15 -5.08 3.56 4.64
C THR A 15 -5.80 4.63 3.81
N ALA A 16 -5.56 5.91 4.11
CA ALA A 16 -6.13 7.03 3.36
C ALA A 16 -5.61 7.11 1.91
N VAL A 17 -4.40 6.62 1.63
CA VAL A 17 -3.82 6.58 0.27
C VAL A 17 -4.57 5.59 -0.63
N PHE A 18 -5.14 4.55 -0.03
CA PHE A 18 -5.88 3.49 -0.74
C PHE A 18 -7.38 3.54 -0.48
N GLU A 19 -7.88 4.64 0.06
CA GLU A 19 -9.32 4.83 0.30
C GLU A 19 -10.06 4.79 -1.04
N GLY A 20 -11.12 3.98 -1.11
CA GLY A 20 -11.89 3.78 -2.35
C GLY A 20 -11.27 2.81 -3.37
N MET A 21 -10.05 2.31 -3.14
CA MET A 21 -9.48 1.23 -3.97
C MET A 21 -9.93 -0.14 -3.46
N LYS A 22 -9.89 -1.15 -4.33
CA LYS A 22 -10.01 -2.55 -3.89
C LYS A 22 -8.63 -3.13 -3.62
N TRP A 23 -8.55 -4.12 -2.74
CA TRP A 23 -7.28 -4.75 -2.41
C TRP A 23 -6.62 -5.42 -3.62
N GLN A 24 -7.42 -5.91 -4.58
CA GLN A 24 -6.91 -6.45 -5.85
C GLN A 24 -6.16 -5.39 -6.65
N ASP A 25 -6.66 -4.16 -6.69
CA ASP A 25 -6.00 -3.06 -7.41
C ASP A 25 -4.72 -2.61 -6.70
N ILE A 26 -4.61 -2.82 -5.38
CA ILE A 26 -3.44 -2.42 -4.57
C ILE A 26 -2.26 -3.37 -4.81
N ILE A 27 -2.52 -4.68 -4.91
CA ILE A 27 -1.46 -5.67 -5.14
C ILE A 27 -0.87 -5.59 -6.55
N GLU A 28 -1.61 -5.01 -7.51
CA GLU A 28 -1.12 -4.76 -8.88
C GLU A 28 -0.27 -3.48 -9.00
N LEU A 29 -0.12 -2.69 -7.92
CA LEU A 29 0.65 -1.46 -7.96
C LEU A 29 2.16 -1.73 -7.94
N ASP A 30 2.88 -1.00 -8.80
CA ASP A 30 4.35 -0.96 -8.82
C ASP A 30 4.91 0.17 -7.92
N ASP A 31 6.24 0.21 -7.75
CA ASP A 31 6.91 1.22 -6.91
C ASP A 31 6.54 2.65 -7.34
N ALA A 32 6.49 2.91 -8.64
CA ALA A 32 6.15 4.21 -9.20
C ALA A 32 4.71 4.61 -8.89
N SER A 33 3.75 3.68 -9.02
CA SER A 33 2.35 3.93 -8.71
C SER A 33 2.13 4.17 -7.22
N LEU A 34 2.83 3.42 -6.35
CA LEU A 34 2.81 3.64 -4.90
C LEU A 34 3.37 5.02 -4.54
N GLU A 35 4.44 5.45 -5.19
CA GLU A 35 5.02 6.78 -5.01
C GLU A 35 4.06 7.89 -5.46
N GLN A 36 3.47 7.77 -6.64
CA GLN A 36 2.49 8.74 -7.17
C GLN A 36 1.25 8.88 -6.29
N LYS A 37 0.80 7.79 -5.66
CA LYS A 37 -0.33 7.80 -4.73
C LYS A 37 -0.01 8.48 -3.39
N GLY A 38 1.26 8.71 -3.07
CA GLY A 38 1.69 9.39 -1.84
C GLY A 38 2.46 8.51 -0.86
N VAL A 39 2.88 7.31 -1.25
CA VAL A 39 3.82 6.48 -0.47
C VAL A 39 5.25 6.96 -0.76
N ALA A 40 5.61 8.14 -0.25
CA ALA A 40 6.92 8.76 -0.49
C ALA A 40 8.10 8.00 0.16
N ALA A 41 7.85 7.21 1.20
CA ALA A 41 8.89 6.49 1.91
C ALA A 41 9.28 5.21 1.14
N LEU A 42 10.49 5.19 0.57
CA LEU A 42 11.05 4.04 -0.15
C LEU A 42 10.97 2.73 0.66
N GLY A 43 11.25 2.79 1.98
CA GLY A 43 11.15 1.62 2.85
C GLY A 43 9.72 1.06 2.97
N ALA A 44 8.71 1.94 2.93
CA ALA A 44 7.31 1.50 2.94
C ALA A 44 6.91 0.88 1.60
N ARG A 45 7.35 1.45 0.48
CA ARG A 45 7.08 0.89 -0.87
C ARG A 45 7.71 -0.49 -1.04
N ARG A 46 8.99 -0.63 -0.70
CA ARG A 46 9.68 -1.93 -0.73
C ARG A 46 8.99 -2.97 0.16
N LYS A 47 8.49 -2.54 1.34
CA LYS A 47 7.73 -3.42 2.21
C LYS A 47 6.40 -3.83 1.57
N MET A 48 5.65 -2.88 1.01
CA MET A 48 4.39 -3.15 0.31
C MET A 48 4.59 -4.16 -0.82
N LEU A 49 5.54 -3.90 -1.72
CA LEU A 49 5.84 -4.79 -2.85
C LEU A 49 6.25 -6.19 -2.40
N LYS A 50 7.00 -6.30 -1.30
CA LYS A 50 7.38 -7.61 -0.74
C LYS A 50 6.20 -8.38 -0.13
N GLU A 51 5.23 -7.69 0.45
CA GLU A 51 4.05 -8.32 1.06
C GLU A 51 2.92 -8.57 0.05
N PHE A 52 3.04 -8.04 -1.17
CA PHE A 52 2.09 -8.21 -2.28
C PHE A 52 2.51 -9.31 -3.28
N ASP A 53 3.76 -9.76 -3.20
CA ASP A 53 4.35 -10.93 -3.89
C ASP A 53 4.03 -12.22 -3.12
#